data_AF-A0A561WII3-F1
#
_entry.id   AF-A0A561WII3-F1
#
_cell.length_a   1.000
_cell.length_b   1.000
_cell.length_c   1.000
_cell.angle_alpha   90.00
_cell.angle_beta   90.00
_cell.angle_gamma   90.00
#
_symmetry.space_group_name_H-M   'P 1'
#
loop_
_entity.id
_entity.type
_entity.pdbx_description
1 polymer ?
#
loop_
_entity_poly.entity_id
_entity_poly.type
_entity_poly.pdbx_seq_one_letter_code
_entity_poly.pdbx_strand_id
1 'polypeptide(L)'
;MLPGGMMPITPLAVMIRRTPPQSAISMLTGLPPERFVAVAAALGGADVARLMLAAKPDGRARLLEMFADRELIRATSAVTPEPAATMLAGLPVSRLRGLFGELPEPVRSALLTALPAERRDELLGELDNGQAQGARAALYERAVTAALRRANTEVTVPAGAPAGIMYVRAYHRLVAVAVCRGDDGRTGVPAAENAAYRLRAHGALCVTDQPIDPQVRRYCGGAREQGRPLDVVTWAGERHDGHLKRTLATLLS
;
A
#
# COMPACT_ATOMS: atom_id res chain seq x y z
N MET A 1 3.49 -54.21 0.68
CA MET A 1 4.76 -53.86 0.03
C MET A 1 4.56 -52.58 -0.74
N LEU A 2 5.18 -51.48 -0.31
CA LEU A 2 5.15 -50.21 -1.05
C LEU A 2 6.09 -50.34 -2.26
N PRO A 3 5.61 -50.15 -3.50
CA PRO A 3 6.47 -50.20 -4.68
C PRO A 3 7.41 -48.98 -4.65
N GLY A 4 8.72 -49.23 -4.75
CA GLY A 4 9.74 -48.26 -5.16
C GLY A 4 9.88 -46.97 -4.35
N GLY A 5 10.72 -46.99 -3.30
CA GLY A 5 11.73 -45.97 -2.95
C GLY A 5 11.37 -44.48 -2.86
N MET A 6 10.10 -44.10 -2.84
CA MET A 6 9.70 -42.70 -2.82
C MET A 6 9.52 -42.19 -1.38
N MET A 7 10.32 -41.20 -0.98
CA MET A 7 10.23 -40.57 0.34
C MET A 7 8.80 -40.07 0.62
N PRO A 8 8.23 -40.25 1.82
CA PRO A 8 6.91 -39.72 2.15
C PRO A 8 6.87 -38.19 2.14
N ILE A 9 5.69 -37.60 1.90
CA ILE A 9 5.52 -36.14 1.72
C ILE A 9 5.97 -35.34 2.94
N THR A 10 5.59 -35.76 4.15
CA THR A 10 5.92 -35.03 5.39
C THR A 10 7.43 -35.00 5.66
N PRO A 11 8.18 -36.13 5.62
CA PRO A 11 9.65 -36.13 5.65
C PRO A 11 10.29 -35.27 4.56
N LEU A 12 9.76 -35.30 3.33
CA LEU A 12 10.27 -34.48 2.23
C LEU A 12 10.09 -32.97 2.51
N ALA A 13 8.93 -32.57 3.02
CA ALA A 13 8.69 -31.19 3.44
C ALA A 13 9.58 -30.77 4.62
N VAL A 14 9.84 -31.66 5.59
CA VAL A 14 10.82 -31.40 6.68
C VAL A 14 12.23 -31.21 6.12
N MET A 15 12.64 -32.04 5.16
CA MET A 15 13.94 -31.93 4.52
C MET A 15 14.08 -30.59 3.79
N ILE A 16 13.12 -30.22 2.93
CA ILE A 16 13.09 -28.95 2.18
C ILE A 16 13.20 -27.73 3.12
N ARG A 17 12.58 -27.79 4.30
CA ARG A 17 12.67 -26.73 5.32
C ARG A 17 14.08 -26.56 5.88
N ARG A 18 14.80 -27.67 6.10
CA ARG A 18 16.15 -27.67 6.68
C ARG A 18 17.25 -27.46 5.65
N THR A 19 16.94 -27.67 4.37
CA THR A 19 17.87 -27.47 3.26
C THR A 19 18.09 -25.98 2.96
N PRO A 20 19.33 -25.58 2.60
CA PRO A 20 19.60 -24.23 2.10
C PRO A 20 18.67 -23.83 0.96
N PRO A 21 18.20 -22.57 0.88
CA PRO A 21 17.10 -22.20 -0.01
C PRO A 21 17.33 -22.56 -1.49
N GLN A 22 18.54 -22.35 -2.04
CA GLN A 22 18.81 -22.67 -3.45
C GLN A 22 18.66 -24.16 -3.73
N SER A 23 19.22 -25.01 -2.88
CA SER A 23 19.09 -26.45 -3.00
C SER A 23 17.64 -26.90 -2.80
N ALA A 24 16.92 -26.29 -1.86
CA ALA A 24 15.50 -26.57 -1.63
C ALA A 24 14.63 -26.21 -2.84
N ILE A 25 14.93 -25.09 -3.52
CA ILE A 25 14.27 -24.68 -4.77
C ILE A 25 14.57 -25.70 -5.88
N SER A 26 15.84 -26.07 -6.07
CA SER A 26 16.21 -27.10 -7.06
C SER A 26 15.46 -28.41 -6.81
N MET A 27 15.37 -28.85 -5.55
CA MET A 27 14.60 -30.03 -5.16
C MET A 27 13.11 -29.89 -5.50
N LEU A 28 12.48 -28.76 -5.15
CA LEU A 28 11.07 -28.51 -5.45
C LEU A 28 10.78 -28.49 -6.95
N THR A 29 11.62 -27.80 -7.74
CA THR A 29 11.46 -27.70 -9.20
C THR A 29 11.70 -29.01 -9.94
N GLY A 30 12.38 -29.98 -9.31
CA GLY A 30 12.60 -31.33 -9.82
C GLY A 30 11.51 -32.33 -9.42
N LEU A 31 10.53 -31.94 -8.59
CA LEU A 31 9.43 -32.83 -8.21
C LEU A 31 8.45 -33.03 -9.37
N PRO A 32 7.89 -34.25 -9.51
CA PRO A 32 6.70 -34.46 -10.34
C PRO A 32 5.55 -33.55 -9.88
N PRO A 33 4.69 -33.04 -10.79
CA PRO A 33 3.64 -32.07 -10.46
C PRO A 33 2.75 -32.49 -9.28
N GLU A 34 2.32 -33.75 -9.23
CA GLU A 34 1.45 -34.25 -8.16
C GLU A 34 2.13 -34.27 -6.79
N ARG A 35 3.43 -34.59 -6.78
CA ARG A 35 4.23 -34.55 -5.55
C ARG A 35 4.50 -33.12 -5.12
N PHE A 36 4.72 -32.22 -6.07
CA PHE A 36 4.88 -30.80 -5.77
C PHE A 36 3.64 -30.27 -5.05
N VAL A 37 2.43 -30.51 -5.56
CA VAL A 37 1.19 -30.03 -4.93
C VAL A 37 1.07 -30.51 -3.48
N ALA A 38 1.32 -31.79 -3.24
CA ALA A 38 1.27 -32.36 -1.88
C ALA A 38 2.35 -31.78 -0.95
N VAL A 39 3.58 -31.59 -1.45
CA VAL A 39 4.67 -30.98 -0.68
C VAL A 39 4.39 -29.50 -0.41
N ALA A 40 3.95 -28.73 -1.40
CA ALA A 40 3.62 -27.32 -1.29
C ALA A 40 2.49 -27.11 -0.27
N ALA A 41 1.48 -27.98 -0.24
CA ALA A 41 0.43 -27.95 0.77
C ALA A 41 0.96 -28.23 2.19
N ALA A 42 1.99 -29.08 2.31
CA ALA A 42 2.65 -29.42 3.58
C ALA A 42 3.71 -28.38 4.02
N LEU A 43 4.13 -27.48 3.14
CA LEU A 43 4.97 -26.33 3.49
C LEU A 43 4.11 -25.24 4.14
N GLY A 44 4.63 -24.61 5.20
CA GLY A 44 4.00 -23.45 5.81
C GLY A 44 4.23 -22.19 4.99
N GLY A 45 3.45 -21.13 5.27
CA GLY A 45 3.62 -19.82 4.62
C GLY A 45 5.04 -19.25 4.76
N ALA A 46 5.65 -19.41 5.94
CA ALA A 46 7.02 -18.98 6.19
C ALA A 46 8.05 -19.73 5.33
N ASP A 47 7.81 -21.02 5.04
CA ASP A 47 8.70 -21.82 4.22
C ASP A 47 8.63 -21.36 2.76
N VAL A 48 7.41 -21.14 2.26
CA VAL A 48 7.18 -20.59 0.91
C VAL A 48 7.82 -19.21 0.80
N ALA A 49 7.57 -18.31 1.76
CA ALA A 49 8.15 -16.96 1.74
C ALA A 49 9.68 -16.98 1.72
N ARG A 50 10.30 -17.81 2.57
CA ARG A 50 11.76 -18.02 2.60
C ARG A 50 12.30 -18.43 1.23
N LEU A 51 11.65 -19.38 0.55
CA LEU A 51 12.06 -19.84 -0.77
C LEU A 51 11.91 -18.75 -1.83
N MET A 52 10.79 -18.03 -1.84
CA MET A 52 10.51 -16.97 -2.81
C MET A 52 11.48 -15.80 -2.71
N LEU A 53 11.79 -15.38 -1.48
CA LEU A 53 12.72 -14.28 -1.21
C LEU A 53 14.16 -14.65 -1.55
N ALA A 54 14.56 -15.91 -1.32
CA ALA A 54 15.88 -16.39 -1.66
C ALA A 54 16.05 -16.71 -3.16
N ALA A 55 14.97 -16.95 -3.90
CA ALA A 55 15.05 -17.32 -5.30
C ALA A 55 15.63 -16.19 -6.18
N LYS A 56 16.52 -16.58 -7.10
CA LYS A 56 16.97 -15.73 -8.23
C LYS A 56 15.78 -15.40 -9.13
N PRO A 57 15.82 -14.34 -9.96
CA PRO A 57 14.67 -13.92 -10.79
C PRO A 57 13.99 -15.05 -11.56
N ASP A 58 14.75 -15.85 -12.32
CA ASP A 58 14.21 -16.96 -13.11
C ASP A 58 13.60 -18.06 -12.23
N GLY A 59 14.28 -18.38 -11.12
CA GLY A 59 13.79 -19.34 -10.14
C GLY A 59 12.50 -18.84 -9.46
N ARG A 60 12.40 -17.54 -9.18
CA ARG A 60 11.23 -16.93 -8.56
C ARG A 60 10.03 -16.98 -9.51
N ALA A 61 10.22 -16.64 -10.79
CA ALA A 61 9.16 -16.75 -11.79
C ALA A 61 8.61 -18.19 -11.87
N ARG A 62 9.50 -19.18 -11.93
CA ARG A 62 9.11 -20.59 -11.93
C ARG A 62 8.37 -21.00 -10.65
N LEU A 63 8.83 -20.57 -9.48
CA LEU A 63 8.13 -20.86 -8.22
C LEU A 63 6.75 -20.19 -8.17
N LEU A 64 6.63 -18.96 -8.66
CA LEU A 64 5.34 -18.28 -8.76
C LEU A 64 4.36 -19.09 -9.60
N GLU A 65 4.78 -19.62 -10.75
CA GLU A 65 3.94 -20.48 -11.59
C GLU A 65 3.52 -21.77 -10.90
N MET A 66 4.40 -22.36 -10.09
CA MET A 66 4.15 -23.65 -9.44
C MET A 66 3.24 -23.53 -8.22
N PHE A 67 3.46 -22.55 -7.34
CA PHE A 67 2.64 -22.40 -6.13
C PHE A 67 1.23 -21.93 -6.47
N ALA A 68 0.22 -22.51 -5.83
CA ALA A 68 -1.15 -22.02 -5.95
C ALA A 68 -1.37 -20.76 -5.09
N ASP A 69 -2.46 -20.05 -5.39
CA ASP A 69 -2.78 -18.73 -4.83
C ASP A 69 -2.87 -18.74 -3.30
N ARG A 70 -3.50 -19.78 -2.74
CA ARG A 70 -3.59 -19.96 -1.28
C ARG A 70 -2.23 -20.14 -0.60
N GLU A 71 -1.24 -20.75 -1.27
CA GLU A 71 0.13 -20.86 -0.74
C GLU A 71 0.80 -19.49 -0.73
N LEU A 72 0.62 -18.70 -1.80
CA LEU A 72 1.16 -17.35 -1.90
C LEU A 72 0.53 -16.39 -0.88
N ILE A 73 -0.78 -16.46 -0.65
CA ILE A 73 -1.48 -15.68 0.38
C ILE A 73 -1.01 -16.07 1.79
N ARG A 74 -0.84 -17.36 2.06
CA ARG A 74 -0.26 -17.80 3.35
C ARG A 74 1.17 -17.29 3.52
N ALA A 75 1.93 -17.22 2.43
CA ALA A 75 3.30 -16.72 2.46
C ALA A 75 3.37 -15.20 2.73
N THR A 76 2.45 -14.40 2.18
CA THR A 76 2.41 -12.94 2.41
C THR A 76 2.11 -12.61 3.87
N SER A 77 1.33 -13.45 4.54
CA SER A 77 1.02 -13.30 5.97
C SER A 77 2.18 -13.68 6.90
N ALA A 78 3.21 -14.34 6.38
CA ALA A 78 4.36 -14.80 7.16
C ALA A 78 5.55 -13.82 7.16
N VAL A 79 5.45 -12.71 6.42
CA VAL A 79 6.50 -11.70 6.26
C VAL A 79 5.94 -10.29 6.35
N THR A 80 6.81 -9.29 6.42
CA THR A 80 6.38 -7.89 6.39
C THR A 80 5.84 -7.51 4.99
N PRO A 81 5.07 -6.40 4.89
CA PRO A 81 4.40 -6.03 3.64
C PRO A 81 5.32 -5.82 2.44
N GLU A 82 6.51 -5.26 2.64
CA GLU A 82 7.45 -4.97 1.55
C GLU A 82 8.07 -6.25 0.95
N PRO A 83 8.59 -7.21 1.74
CA PRO A 83 8.93 -8.54 1.24
C PRO A 83 7.76 -9.26 0.56
N ALA A 84 6.55 -9.22 1.14
CA ALA A 84 5.36 -9.84 0.54
C ALA A 84 5.07 -9.24 -0.85
N ALA A 85 5.08 -7.91 -0.96
CA ALA A 85 4.93 -7.19 -2.23
C ALA A 85 6.00 -7.59 -3.25
N THR A 86 7.26 -7.68 -2.82
CA THR A 86 8.39 -8.08 -3.68
C THR A 86 8.24 -9.50 -4.22
N MET A 87 7.69 -10.41 -3.41
CA MET A 87 7.38 -11.77 -3.86
C MET A 87 6.31 -11.78 -4.95
N LEU A 88 5.24 -11.01 -4.74
CA LEU A 88 4.07 -11.00 -5.63
C LEU A 88 4.29 -10.17 -6.91
N ALA A 89 5.20 -9.18 -6.89
CA ALA A 89 5.41 -8.28 -8.02
C ALA A 89 5.78 -8.98 -9.34
N GLY A 90 6.28 -10.22 -9.28
CA GLY A 90 6.58 -11.04 -10.47
C GLY A 90 5.38 -11.75 -11.11
N LEU A 91 4.20 -11.76 -10.47
CA LEU A 91 3.02 -12.44 -10.99
C LEU A 91 2.40 -11.67 -12.16
N PRO A 92 1.78 -12.34 -13.15
CA PRO A 92 0.96 -11.69 -14.16
C PRO A 92 -0.17 -10.85 -13.54
N VAL A 93 -0.57 -9.75 -14.19
CA VAL A 93 -1.60 -8.82 -13.67
C VAL A 93 -2.94 -9.52 -13.45
N SER A 94 -3.35 -10.37 -14.38
CA SER A 94 -4.59 -11.16 -14.28
C SER A 94 -4.66 -12.04 -13.02
N ARG A 95 -3.51 -12.56 -12.56
CA ARG A 95 -3.39 -13.36 -11.34
C ARG A 95 -3.29 -12.47 -10.10
N LEU A 96 -2.57 -11.36 -10.18
CA LEU A 96 -2.56 -10.35 -9.12
C LEU A 96 -3.96 -9.83 -8.82
N ARG A 97 -4.79 -9.59 -9.84
CA ARG A 97 -6.20 -9.20 -9.70
C ARG A 97 -6.99 -10.18 -8.85
N GLY A 98 -6.87 -11.48 -9.13
CA GLY A 98 -7.55 -12.54 -8.35
C GLY A 98 -7.11 -12.55 -6.89
N LEU A 99 -5.82 -12.34 -6.64
CA LEU A 99 -5.27 -12.30 -5.29
C LEU A 99 -5.58 -10.99 -4.54
N PHE A 100 -5.74 -9.88 -5.25
CA PHE A 100 -5.71 -8.54 -4.67
C PHE A 100 -6.76 -8.35 -3.57
N GLY A 101 -7.96 -8.90 -3.75
CA GLY A 101 -9.03 -8.81 -2.74
C GLY A 101 -8.70 -9.55 -1.43
N GLU A 102 -7.94 -10.63 -1.51
CA GLU A 102 -7.61 -11.51 -0.38
C GLU A 102 -6.35 -11.04 0.38
N LEU A 103 -5.56 -10.15 -0.21
CA LEU A 103 -4.35 -9.63 0.43
C LEU A 103 -4.69 -8.66 1.57
N PRO A 104 -3.95 -8.72 2.70
CA PRO A 104 -4.02 -7.70 3.74
C PRO A 104 -3.73 -6.31 3.17
N GLU A 105 -4.41 -5.28 3.67
CA GLU A 105 -4.26 -3.93 3.12
C GLU A 105 -2.81 -3.40 3.10
N PRO A 106 -2.00 -3.58 4.16
CA PRO A 106 -0.60 -3.17 4.11
C PRO A 106 0.17 -3.80 2.94
N VAL A 107 -0.13 -5.07 2.61
CA VAL A 107 0.49 -5.81 1.49
C VAL A 107 0.00 -5.27 0.15
N ARG A 108 -1.28 -4.93 0.01
CA ARG A 108 -1.82 -4.31 -1.22
C ARG A 108 -1.17 -2.97 -1.51
N SER A 109 -1.07 -2.12 -0.48
CA SER A 109 -0.39 -0.83 -0.60
C SER A 109 1.08 -0.97 -0.97
N ALA A 110 1.80 -1.90 -0.33
CA ALA A 110 3.19 -2.21 -0.66
C ALA A 110 3.33 -2.76 -2.09
N LEU A 111 2.43 -3.65 -2.52
CA LEU A 111 2.41 -4.23 -3.86
C LEU A 111 2.24 -3.15 -4.93
N LEU A 112 1.26 -2.27 -4.79
CA LEU A 112 1.05 -1.16 -5.72
C LEU A 112 2.25 -0.20 -5.76
N THR A 113 3.02 -0.10 -4.68
CA THR A 113 4.24 0.71 -4.64
C THR A 113 5.41 0.00 -5.34
N ALA A 114 5.48 -1.33 -5.23
CA ALA A 114 6.55 -2.13 -5.80
C ALA A 114 6.39 -2.41 -7.30
N LEU A 115 5.16 -2.33 -7.83
CA LEU A 115 4.89 -2.53 -9.26
C LEU A 115 5.39 -1.35 -10.11
N PRO A 116 5.94 -1.62 -11.32
CA PRO A 116 6.13 -0.59 -12.34
C PRO A 116 4.83 0.16 -12.64
N ALA A 117 4.93 1.44 -13.04
CA ALA A 117 3.78 2.31 -13.23
C ALA A 117 2.76 1.72 -14.22
N GLU A 118 3.24 1.19 -15.35
CA GLU A 118 2.42 0.60 -16.41
C GLU A 118 1.63 -0.59 -15.88
N ARG A 119 2.29 -1.50 -15.15
CA ARG A 119 1.68 -2.71 -14.59
C ARG A 119 0.74 -2.40 -13.44
N ARG A 120 1.04 -1.36 -12.65
CA ARG A 120 0.17 -0.86 -11.60
C ARG A 120 -1.11 -0.30 -12.19
N ASP A 121 -0.99 0.51 -13.24
CA ASP A 121 -2.15 1.14 -13.89
C ASP A 121 -3.01 0.09 -14.60
N GLU A 122 -2.38 -0.92 -15.22
CA GLU A 122 -3.05 -2.12 -15.75
C GLU A 122 -3.83 -2.84 -14.66
N LEU A 123 -3.19 -3.18 -13.52
CA LEU A 123 -3.87 -3.82 -12.39
C LEU A 123 -5.05 -2.98 -11.88
N LEU A 124 -4.86 -1.67 -11.68
CA LEU A 124 -5.91 -0.76 -11.26
C LEU A 124 -7.04 -0.61 -12.29
N GLY A 125 -6.79 -0.93 -13.56
CA GLY A 125 -7.79 -0.96 -14.62
C GLY A 125 -8.63 -2.25 -14.62
N GLU A 126 -8.07 -3.36 -14.14
CA GLU A 126 -8.77 -4.65 -14.07
C GLU A 126 -9.50 -4.90 -12.74
N LEU A 127 -9.18 -4.15 -11.68
CA LEU A 127 -9.87 -4.25 -10.39
C LEU A 127 -11.30 -3.72 -10.46
N ASP A 128 -12.18 -4.26 -9.62
CA ASP A 128 -13.54 -3.72 -9.44
C ASP A 128 -13.48 -2.24 -9.01
N ASN A 129 -14.44 -1.42 -9.47
CA ASN A 129 -14.43 0.03 -9.29
C ASN A 129 -14.14 0.47 -7.84
N GLY A 130 -14.77 -0.18 -6.85
CA GLY A 130 -14.55 0.15 -5.43
C GLY A 130 -13.13 -0.17 -4.95
N GLN A 131 -12.58 -1.32 -5.33
CA GLN A 131 -11.20 -1.70 -4.99
C GLN A 131 -10.19 -0.76 -5.64
N ALA A 132 -10.41 -0.44 -6.92
CA ALA A 132 -9.56 0.46 -7.67
C ALA A 132 -9.61 1.90 -7.12
N GLN A 133 -10.78 2.38 -6.70
CA GLN A 133 -10.92 3.69 -6.06
C GLN A 133 -10.19 3.75 -4.72
N GLY A 134 -10.39 2.74 -3.87
CA GLY A 134 -9.72 2.65 -2.57
C GLY A 134 -8.20 2.60 -2.71
N ALA A 135 -7.70 1.76 -3.62
CA ALA A 135 -6.28 1.66 -3.95
C ALA A 135 -5.68 2.99 -4.44
N ARG A 136 -6.37 3.69 -5.33
CA ARG A 136 -5.93 5.00 -5.82
C ARG A 136 -5.95 6.06 -4.73
N ALA A 137 -6.94 6.06 -3.84
CA ALA A 137 -7.00 6.97 -2.71
C ALA A 137 -5.83 6.73 -1.74
N ALA A 138 -5.51 5.47 -1.42
CA ALA A 138 -4.37 5.14 -0.57
C ALA A 138 -3.01 5.54 -1.19
N LEU A 139 -2.84 5.33 -2.50
CA LEU A 139 -1.65 5.80 -3.23
C LEU A 139 -1.52 7.33 -3.18
N TYR A 140 -2.64 8.04 -3.36
CA TYR A 140 -2.68 9.50 -3.28
C TYR A 140 -2.33 10.01 -1.89
N GLU A 141 -2.91 9.43 -0.84
CA GLU A 141 -2.59 9.76 0.56
C GLU A 141 -1.11 9.58 0.88
N ARG A 142 -0.52 8.47 0.42
CA ARG A 142 0.91 8.19 0.59
C ARG A 142 1.78 9.19 -0.15
N ALA A 143 1.39 9.60 -1.37
CA ALA A 143 2.12 10.57 -2.17
C ALA A 143 2.09 11.97 -1.54
N VAL A 144 0.92 12.40 -1.04
CA VAL A 144 0.78 13.66 -0.28
C VAL A 144 1.59 13.60 1.03
N THR A 145 1.53 12.49 1.75
CA THR A 145 2.33 12.28 2.98
C THR A 145 3.83 12.43 2.69
N ALA A 146 4.32 11.87 1.59
CA ALA A 146 5.71 12.02 1.16
C ALA A 146 6.05 13.48 0.81
N ALA A 147 5.17 14.18 0.09
CA ALA A 147 5.35 15.60 -0.22
C ALA A 147 5.40 16.48 1.04
N LEU A 148 4.54 16.21 2.02
CA LEU A 148 4.54 16.89 3.32
C LEU A 148 5.85 16.64 4.09
N ARG A 149 6.34 15.39 4.11
CA ARG A 149 7.63 15.07 4.74
C ARG A 149 8.81 15.78 4.06
N ARG A 150 8.81 15.89 2.72
CA ARG A 150 9.80 16.69 1.98
C ARG A 150 9.77 18.18 2.32
N ALA A 151 8.64 18.69 2.80
CA ALA A 151 8.51 20.05 3.31
C ALA A 151 9.07 20.23 4.74
N ASN A 152 9.83 19.27 5.27
CA ASN A 152 10.38 19.24 6.64
C ASN A 152 9.29 19.31 7.72
N THR A 153 8.19 18.60 7.49
CA THR A 153 7.11 18.49 8.46
C THR A 153 7.07 17.11 9.10
N GLU A 154 6.73 17.06 10.38
CA GLU A 154 6.47 15.80 11.07
C GLU A 154 5.02 15.39 10.77
N VAL A 155 4.85 14.32 9.98
CA VAL A 155 3.54 13.80 9.59
C VAL A 155 3.18 12.60 10.46
N THR A 156 2.07 12.70 11.18
CA THR A 156 1.55 11.64 12.05
C THR A 156 0.13 11.29 11.66
N VAL A 157 -0.18 9.99 11.56
CA VAL A 157 -1.55 9.51 11.38
C VAL A 157 -2.05 9.06 12.75
N PRO A 158 -3.12 9.65 13.28
CA PRO A 158 -3.62 9.34 14.63
C PRO A 158 -4.32 7.99 14.65
N ALA A 159 -4.17 7.27 15.75
CA ALA A 159 -4.92 6.04 15.98
C ALA A 159 -6.44 6.35 15.96
N GLY A 160 -7.18 5.63 15.10
CA GLY A 160 -8.63 5.81 14.97
C GLY A 160 -9.07 7.07 14.21
N ALA A 161 -8.15 7.80 13.57
CA ALA A 161 -8.54 8.88 12.66
C ALA A 161 -9.30 8.30 11.44
N PRO A 162 -10.29 9.05 10.91
CA PRO A 162 -10.89 8.69 9.62
C PRO A 162 -9.84 8.59 8.52
N ALA A 163 -10.09 7.74 7.52
CA ALA A 163 -9.20 7.59 6.36
C ALA A 163 -8.91 8.96 5.70
N GLY A 164 -7.66 9.19 5.32
CA GLY A 164 -7.21 10.46 4.73
C GLY A 164 -6.96 11.59 5.74
N ILE A 165 -7.20 11.42 7.05
CA ILE A 165 -6.87 12.43 8.07
C ILE A 165 -5.47 12.18 8.65
N MET A 166 -4.63 13.21 8.58
CA MET A 166 -3.30 13.22 9.17
C MET A 166 -3.00 14.54 9.87
N TYR A 167 -2.02 14.54 10.78
CA TYR A 167 -1.48 15.76 11.37
C TYR A 167 -0.11 16.07 10.84
N VAL A 168 0.07 17.35 10.61
CA VAL A 168 1.33 17.94 10.17
C VAL A 168 1.77 18.90 11.24
N ARG A 169 2.91 18.60 11.88
CA ARG A 169 3.57 19.54 12.77
C ARG A 169 4.66 20.27 12.00
N ALA A 170 4.54 21.59 11.95
CA ALA A 170 5.46 22.50 11.31
C ALA A 170 5.54 23.78 12.14
N TYR A 171 6.74 24.36 12.30
CA TYR A 171 6.95 25.60 13.06
C TYR A 171 6.29 25.60 14.47
N HIS A 172 6.38 24.49 15.20
CA HIS A 172 5.74 24.26 16.51
C HIS A 172 4.21 24.33 16.54
N ARG A 173 3.56 24.50 15.38
CA ARG A 173 2.11 24.48 15.24
C ARG A 173 1.66 23.15 14.63
N LEU A 174 0.44 22.75 14.97
CA LEU A 174 -0.19 21.52 14.52
C LEU A 174 -1.28 21.87 13.52
N VAL A 175 -1.28 21.26 12.34
CA VAL A 175 -2.31 21.42 11.31
C VAL A 175 -2.99 20.08 11.07
N ALA A 176 -4.32 20.06 11.10
CA ALA A 176 -5.11 18.92 10.64
C ALA A 176 -5.20 18.94 9.12
N VAL A 177 -4.82 17.85 8.48
CA VAL A 177 -4.84 17.72 7.03
C VAL A 177 -5.79 16.61 6.64
N ALA A 178 -6.77 16.93 5.79
CA ALA A 178 -7.59 15.94 5.09
C ALA A 178 -7.07 15.78 3.66
N VAL A 179 -6.76 14.54 3.28
CA VAL A 179 -6.30 14.20 1.94
C VAL A 179 -7.42 13.44 1.23
N CYS A 180 -7.99 14.07 0.20
CA CYS A 180 -9.19 13.57 -0.47
C CYS A 180 -8.96 13.50 -1.98
N ARG A 181 -8.80 12.29 -2.51
CA ARG A 181 -8.72 12.08 -3.96
C ARG A 181 -10.12 12.15 -4.58
N GLY A 182 -10.28 12.92 -5.66
CA GLY A 182 -11.53 13.06 -6.39
C GLY A 182 -12.52 14.06 -5.77
N ASP A 183 -12.13 14.80 -4.73
CA ASP A 183 -13.01 15.74 -4.01
C ASP A 183 -12.78 17.18 -4.48
N ASP A 184 -13.81 17.98 -4.70
CA ASP A 184 -13.68 19.41 -5.06
C ASP A 184 -13.48 20.33 -3.82
N GLY A 185 -13.19 19.73 -2.67
CA GLY A 185 -13.05 20.39 -1.37
C GLY A 185 -14.33 20.36 -0.53
N ARG A 186 -15.50 20.01 -1.09
CA ARG A 186 -16.77 20.01 -0.35
C ARG A 186 -16.81 18.97 0.77
N THR A 187 -16.09 17.87 0.63
CA THR A 187 -16.01 16.83 1.67
C THR A 187 -14.77 17.02 2.53
N GLY A 188 -13.63 17.29 1.91
CA GLY A 188 -12.35 17.35 2.60
C GLY A 188 -12.18 18.56 3.52
N VAL A 189 -12.73 19.73 3.16
CA VAL A 189 -12.63 20.94 4.01
C VAL A 189 -13.38 20.76 5.33
N PRO A 190 -14.66 20.36 5.37
CA PRO A 190 -15.34 20.07 6.63
C PRO A 190 -14.67 18.94 7.42
N ALA A 191 -14.10 17.94 6.75
CA ALA A 191 -13.39 16.87 7.44
C ALA A 191 -12.11 17.36 8.14
N ALA A 192 -11.29 18.18 7.46
CA ALA A 192 -10.09 18.80 8.02
C ALA A 192 -10.43 19.73 9.20
N GLU A 193 -11.46 20.54 9.04
CA GLU A 193 -11.92 21.46 10.09
C GLU A 193 -12.42 20.72 11.33
N ASN A 194 -13.26 19.69 11.14
CA ASN A 194 -13.74 18.86 12.24
C ASN A 194 -12.58 18.14 12.96
N ALA A 195 -11.57 17.67 12.21
CA ALA A 195 -10.37 17.07 12.77
C ALA A 195 -9.57 18.09 13.59
N ALA A 196 -9.39 19.31 13.06
CA ALA A 196 -8.72 20.40 13.78
C ALA A 196 -9.43 20.75 15.08
N TYR A 197 -10.77 20.84 15.07
CA TYR A 197 -11.55 21.12 16.27
C TYR A 197 -11.40 20.03 17.33
N ARG A 198 -11.59 18.76 16.96
CA ARG A 198 -11.53 17.63 17.90
C ARG A 198 -10.19 17.52 18.63
N LEU A 199 -9.11 17.93 17.95
CA LEU A 199 -7.75 17.73 18.43
C LEU A 199 -7.01 19.03 18.73
N ARG A 200 -7.75 20.15 18.75
CA ARG A 200 -7.23 21.48 19.09
C ARG A 200 -6.01 21.84 18.25
N ALA A 201 -6.07 21.53 16.96
CA ALA A 201 -5.03 21.94 16.01
C ALA A 201 -5.11 23.45 15.78
N HIS A 202 -4.00 24.04 15.35
CA HIS A 202 -3.86 25.48 15.09
C HIS A 202 -4.45 25.87 13.73
N GLY A 203 -4.65 24.90 12.84
CA GLY A 203 -5.26 25.12 11.53
C GLY A 203 -5.75 23.83 10.89
N ALA A 204 -6.46 24.00 9.77
CA ALA A 204 -7.01 22.93 8.96
C ALA A 204 -6.66 23.13 7.48
N LEU A 205 -6.30 22.05 6.81
CA LEU A 205 -5.96 22.03 5.39
C LEU A 205 -6.64 20.86 4.69
N CYS A 206 -7.30 21.12 3.58
CA CYS A 206 -7.73 20.08 2.66
C CYS A 206 -6.77 20.00 1.47
N VAL A 207 -6.32 18.79 1.10
CA VAL A 207 -5.50 18.51 -0.08
C VAL A 207 -6.28 17.60 -1.02
N THR A 208 -6.46 18.05 -2.26
CA THR A 208 -7.20 17.31 -3.30
C THR A 208 -6.50 17.30 -4.66
N ASP A 209 -6.80 16.34 -5.52
CA ASP A 209 -6.34 16.31 -6.92
C ASP A 209 -7.32 16.97 -7.91
N GLN A 210 -8.49 17.45 -7.46
CA GLN A 210 -9.50 18.09 -8.31
C GLN A 210 -9.47 19.63 -8.24
N PRO A 211 -10.03 20.30 -9.26
CA PRO A 211 -10.33 21.73 -9.17
C PRO A 211 -11.25 22.04 -7.98
N ILE A 212 -10.82 22.98 -7.15
CA ILE A 212 -11.55 23.39 -5.95
C ILE A 212 -12.80 24.18 -6.33
N ASP A 213 -13.94 23.84 -5.72
CA ASP A 213 -15.20 24.54 -5.90
C ASP A 213 -15.10 26.03 -5.48
N PRO A 214 -15.61 26.98 -6.27
CA PRO A 214 -15.55 28.41 -5.94
C PRO A 214 -16.20 28.79 -4.59
N GLN A 215 -17.26 28.09 -4.18
CA GLN A 215 -17.90 28.28 -2.87
C GLN A 215 -16.98 27.86 -1.74
N VAL A 216 -16.25 26.75 -1.91
CA VAL A 216 -15.26 26.29 -0.92
C VAL A 216 -14.14 27.32 -0.78
N ARG A 217 -13.65 27.89 -1.88
CA ARG A 217 -12.64 28.97 -1.82
C ARG A 217 -13.13 30.21 -1.06
N ARG A 218 -14.37 30.64 -1.33
CA ARG A 218 -15.00 31.76 -0.61
C ARG A 218 -15.16 31.46 0.88
N TYR A 219 -15.57 30.24 1.20
CA TYR A 219 -15.70 29.77 2.59
C TYR A 219 -14.36 29.82 3.33
N CYS A 220 -13.30 29.24 2.76
CA CYS A 220 -11.96 29.29 3.36
C CYS A 220 -11.43 30.73 3.48
N GLY A 221 -11.72 31.59 2.50
CA GLY A 221 -11.39 33.02 2.56
C GLY A 221 -12.06 33.73 3.74
N GLY A 222 -13.39 33.60 3.85
CA GLY A 222 -14.14 34.18 4.97
C GLY A 222 -13.75 33.62 6.33
N ALA A 223 -13.43 32.33 6.41
CA ALA A 223 -12.92 31.72 7.65
C ALA A 223 -11.59 32.35 8.09
N ARG A 224 -10.66 32.59 7.15
CA ARG A 224 -9.37 33.24 7.44
C ARG A 224 -9.53 34.68 7.89
N GLU A 225 -10.44 35.43 7.27
CA GLU A 225 -10.77 36.81 7.70
C GLU A 225 -11.33 36.85 9.13
N GLN A 226 -12.00 35.78 9.57
CA GLN A 226 -12.49 35.60 10.94
C GLN A 226 -11.43 35.03 11.89
N GLY A 227 -10.16 34.96 11.48
CA GLY A 227 -9.06 34.46 12.30
C GLY A 227 -9.01 32.94 12.45
N ARG A 228 -9.75 32.19 11.62
CA ARG A 228 -9.73 30.72 11.61
C ARG A 228 -8.78 30.22 10.51
N PRO A 229 -7.63 29.61 10.84
CA PRO A 229 -6.66 29.16 9.83
C PRO A 229 -7.18 27.92 9.10
N LEU A 230 -7.88 28.15 8.00
CA LEU A 230 -8.48 27.11 7.15
C LEU A 230 -8.14 27.38 5.68
N ASP A 231 -7.66 26.35 4.98
CA ASP A 231 -7.39 26.46 3.55
C ASP A 231 -7.59 25.13 2.81
N VAL A 232 -7.60 25.22 1.49
CA VAL A 232 -7.71 24.08 0.58
C VAL A 232 -6.74 24.24 -0.59
N VAL A 233 -6.09 23.14 -0.98
CA VAL A 233 -5.06 23.15 -2.02
C VAL A 233 -5.24 22.01 -3.00
N THR A 234 -5.06 22.30 -4.29
CA THR A 234 -4.95 21.27 -5.32
C THR A 234 -3.50 20.79 -5.41
N TRP A 235 -3.27 19.49 -5.26
CA TRP A 235 -1.99 18.82 -5.43
C TRP A 235 -2.18 17.57 -6.29
N ALA A 236 -1.58 17.56 -7.48
CA ALA A 236 -1.63 16.43 -8.42
C ALA A 236 -0.29 15.70 -8.59
N GLY A 237 0.76 16.12 -7.87
CA GLY A 237 2.10 15.55 -8.00
C GLY A 237 3.20 16.53 -7.63
N GLU A 238 4.45 16.09 -7.75
CA GLU A 238 5.63 16.78 -7.18
C GLU A 238 5.83 18.22 -7.67
N ARG A 239 5.37 18.55 -8.88
CA ARG A 239 5.40 19.92 -9.41
C ARG A 239 4.58 20.91 -8.55
N HIS A 240 3.63 20.40 -7.77
CA HIS A 240 2.78 21.18 -6.86
C HIS A 240 3.30 21.20 -5.41
N ASP A 241 4.44 20.58 -5.09
CA ASP A 241 5.02 20.57 -3.73
C ASP A 241 5.26 21.98 -3.21
N GLY A 242 5.73 22.89 -4.06
CA GLY A 242 5.93 24.30 -3.71
C GLY A 242 4.63 25.05 -3.40
N HIS A 243 3.49 24.62 -3.97
CA HIS A 243 2.19 25.20 -3.64
C HIS A 243 1.71 24.70 -2.28
N LEU A 244 1.76 23.38 -2.06
CA LEU A 244 1.42 22.74 -0.78
C LEU A 244 2.22 23.34 0.39
N LYS A 245 3.54 23.50 0.22
CA LYS A 245 4.42 24.10 1.23
C LYS A 245 4.05 25.55 1.55
N ARG A 246 3.75 26.36 0.52
CA ARG A 246 3.33 27.76 0.71
C ARG A 246 2.01 27.85 1.46
N THR A 247 1.01 27.05 1.08
CA THR A 247 -0.28 27.02 1.78
C THR A 247 -0.11 26.65 3.25
N LEU A 248 0.73 25.65 3.56
CA LEU A 248 1.06 25.30 4.95
C LEU A 248 1.72 26.46 5.69
N ALA A 249 2.69 27.16 5.08
CA ALA A 249 3.33 28.30 5.72
C ALA A 249 2.32 29.43 6.01
N THR A 250 1.42 29.73 5.07
CA THR A 250 0.37 30.76 5.24
C THR A 250 -0.63 30.42 6.34
N LEU A 251 -0.94 29.14 6.54
CA LEU A 251 -1.80 28.70 7.66
C LEU A 251 -1.13 28.89 9.03
N LEU A 252 0.20 29.04 9.05
CA LEU A 252 1.00 29.05 10.27
C LEU A 252 1.60 30.43 10.59
N SER A 253 1.47 31.40 9.69
CA SER A 253 1.73 32.82 9.95
C SER A 253 0.54 33.43 10.69
#